data_AF-A0A131XXW7-F1
#
_entry.id   AF-A0A131XXW7-F1
#
_cell.length_a   1.000
_cell.length_b   1.000
_cell.length_c   1.000
_cell.angle_alpha   90.00
_cell.angle_beta   90.00
_cell.angle_gamma   90.00
#
_symmetry.space_group_name_H-M   'P 1'
#
loop_
_entity.id
_entity.type
_entity.pdbx_description
1 polymer ?
#
loop_
_entity_poly.entity_id
_entity_poly.type
_entity_poly.pdbx_seq_one_letter_code
_entity_poly.pdbx_strand_id
1 'polypeptide(L)'
;RYIRLTVPAIFLIGLAFVFPLLVSGPLADDLLNYQVNDVCRRNWWTILAHSSNFKNAVDMCIPSLWYIACEYQIFLGVIVFVFLLARKPVLGVISLVAIGLAACIAVGAQVFINSFEPLPYTHTTDLQKTLLGHEKIYIKPVGHSTAFVVGVLAAYCFHKYRGVKFGKWTHILGWSVSVAAGLTVVYVIFDWNHKGSYSLAWTSVYAATHRLAWALALAWVIFVCSTGQAAWVNRLLSLDVFVPLSRLTYSSYLIQLLVMVAKLTAARQSFLIAHWDMVRDYCGHTVLIYIFAYLFYLFCECPVVNLDKLIMNKIRRQEPPQQDKKKELSLDDSSEGDDHCCRL
;
A
#
# COMPACT_ATOMS: atom_id res chain seq x y z
N ARG A 1 -12.56 -1.17 -9.98
CA ARG A 1 -11.52 -1.50 -8.97
C ARG A 1 -11.42 -3.00 -8.70
N TYR A 2 -12.53 -3.70 -8.42
CA TYR A 2 -12.51 -5.17 -8.18
C TYR A 2 -11.81 -5.94 -9.31
N ILE A 3 -12.27 -5.83 -10.57
CA ILE A 3 -11.69 -6.56 -11.71
C ILE A 3 -10.17 -6.32 -11.84
N ARG A 4 -9.75 -5.04 -11.80
CA ARG A 4 -8.33 -4.65 -11.92
C ARG A 4 -7.44 -5.26 -10.84
N LEU A 5 -7.94 -5.47 -9.62
CA LEU A 5 -7.18 -6.10 -8.53
C LEU A 5 -7.29 -7.63 -8.55
N THR A 6 -8.50 -8.15 -8.77
CA THR A 6 -8.77 -9.58 -8.64
C THR A 6 -8.18 -10.37 -9.79
N VAL A 7 -8.30 -9.92 -11.04
CA VAL A 7 -7.89 -10.72 -12.19
C VAL A 7 -6.38 -10.99 -12.21
N PRO A 8 -5.49 -10.00 -12.04
CA PRO A 8 -4.06 -10.26 -11.90
C PRO A 8 -3.75 -11.16 -10.70
N ALA A 9 -4.44 -11.00 -9.57
CA ALA A 9 -4.27 -11.90 -8.43
C ALA A 9 -4.65 -13.38 -8.75
N ILE A 10 -5.65 -13.61 -9.60
CA ILE A 10 -5.99 -14.97 -10.07
C ILE A 10 -4.86 -15.55 -10.92
N PHE A 11 -4.27 -14.77 -11.82
CA PHE A 11 -3.10 -15.21 -12.59
C PHE A 11 -1.94 -15.58 -11.67
N LEU A 12 -1.73 -14.81 -10.59
CA LEU A 12 -0.73 -15.14 -9.58
C LEU A 12 -1.03 -16.47 -8.86
N ILE A 13 -2.30 -16.76 -8.55
CA ILE A 13 -2.70 -18.08 -8.01
C ILE A 13 -2.31 -19.19 -8.98
N GLY A 14 -2.65 -19.04 -10.27
CA GLY A 14 -2.28 -20.01 -11.30
C GLY A 14 -0.76 -20.23 -11.37
N LEU A 15 0.00 -19.14 -11.34
CA LEU A 15 1.47 -19.19 -11.30
C LEU A 15 1.97 -19.92 -10.05
N ALA A 16 1.37 -19.67 -8.88
CA ALA A 16 1.73 -20.33 -7.63
C ALA A 16 1.52 -21.85 -7.67
N PHE A 17 0.51 -22.36 -8.39
CA PHE A 17 0.31 -23.81 -8.58
C PHE A 17 1.37 -24.44 -9.50
N VAL A 18 1.90 -23.68 -10.46
CA VAL A 18 2.96 -24.14 -11.39
C VAL A 18 4.36 -23.99 -10.79
N PHE A 19 4.53 -23.03 -9.88
CA PHE A 19 5.81 -22.63 -9.31
C PHE A 19 6.65 -23.79 -8.70
N PRO A 20 6.08 -24.79 -8.00
CA PRO A 20 6.85 -25.94 -7.49
C PRO A 20 7.54 -26.76 -8.59
N LEU A 21 7.05 -26.70 -9.83
CA LEU A 21 7.66 -27.40 -10.97
C LEU A 21 8.89 -26.68 -11.53
N LEU A 22 9.04 -25.39 -11.21
CA LEU A 22 10.09 -24.52 -11.75
C LEU A 22 11.29 -24.38 -10.81
N VAL A 23 11.14 -24.73 -9.53
CA VAL A 23 12.16 -24.52 -8.51
C VAL A 23 12.44 -25.82 -7.76
N SER A 24 13.72 -26.18 -7.68
CA SER A 24 14.19 -27.35 -6.93
C SER A 24 15.13 -26.92 -5.81
N GLY A 25 14.96 -27.49 -4.62
CA GLY A 25 15.92 -27.33 -3.54
C GLY A 25 15.45 -27.94 -2.22
N PRO A 26 16.29 -27.91 -1.18
CA PRO A 26 16.04 -28.61 0.08
C PRO A 26 14.74 -28.19 0.79
N LEU A 27 14.32 -26.94 0.63
CA LEU A 27 13.10 -26.39 1.24
C LEU A 27 11.89 -26.39 0.30
N ALA A 28 12.03 -26.91 -0.93
CA ALA A 28 10.96 -26.84 -1.91
C ALA A 28 9.74 -27.67 -1.47
N ASP A 29 9.95 -28.89 -0.98
CA ASP A 29 8.85 -29.75 -0.56
C ASP A 29 8.13 -29.20 0.67
N ASP A 30 8.87 -28.79 1.70
CA ASP A 30 8.29 -28.27 2.94
C ASP A 30 7.57 -26.94 2.75
N LEU A 31 8.14 -26.02 1.95
CA LEU A 31 7.60 -24.66 1.81
C LEU A 31 6.60 -24.54 0.66
N LEU A 32 6.85 -25.18 -0.49
CA LEU A 32 6.01 -25.01 -1.68
C LEU A 32 4.90 -26.06 -1.75
N ASN A 33 5.22 -27.35 -1.54
CA ASN A 33 4.21 -28.39 -1.73
C ASN A 33 3.13 -28.31 -0.66
N TYR A 34 3.49 -28.07 0.61
CA TYR A 34 2.49 -27.85 1.67
C TYR A 34 1.61 -26.62 1.37
N GLN A 35 2.23 -25.50 0.99
CA GLN A 35 1.52 -24.26 0.70
C GLN A 35 0.53 -24.42 -0.46
N VAL A 36 0.95 -25.09 -1.53
CA VAL A 36 0.13 -25.25 -2.75
C VAL A 36 -0.93 -26.35 -2.57
N ASN A 37 -0.53 -27.54 -2.12
CA ASN A 37 -1.39 -28.72 -2.11
C ASN A 37 -2.40 -28.73 -0.96
N ASP A 38 -2.04 -28.17 0.20
CA ASP A 38 -2.91 -28.19 1.39
C ASP A 38 -3.60 -26.84 1.62
N VAL A 39 -2.83 -25.76 1.71
CA VAL A 39 -3.34 -24.45 2.12
C VAL A 39 -4.09 -23.77 0.96
N CYS A 40 -3.42 -23.59 -0.18
CA CYS A 40 -3.99 -22.92 -1.35
C CYS A 40 -5.19 -23.66 -1.92
N ARG A 41 -5.11 -24.98 -2.04
CA ARG A 41 -6.22 -25.79 -2.56
C ARG A 41 -7.53 -25.60 -1.77
N ARG A 42 -7.45 -25.37 -0.46
CA ARG A 42 -8.62 -25.13 0.41
C ARG A 42 -9.04 -23.66 0.47
N ASN A 43 -8.10 -22.72 0.37
CA ASN A 43 -8.34 -21.30 0.69
C ASN A 43 -8.17 -20.33 -0.51
N TRP A 44 -7.92 -20.77 -1.73
CA TRP A 44 -7.76 -19.90 -2.91
C TRP A 44 -8.93 -18.93 -3.13
N TRP A 45 -10.16 -19.37 -2.82
CA TRP A 45 -11.38 -18.58 -2.97
C TRP A 45 -11.37 -17.32 -2.10
N THR A 46 -10.61 -17.31 -1.00
CA THR A 46 -10.48 -16.13 -0.11
C THR A 46 -9.82 -14.94 -0.81
N ILE A 47 -9.03 -15.20 -1.86
CA ILE A 47 -8.43 -14.14 -2.68
C ILE A 47 -9.50 -13.47 -3.55
N LEU A 48 -10.41 -14.25 -4.14
CA LEU A 48 -11.54 -13.70 -4.91
C LEU A 48 -12.52 -12.90 -4.03
N ALA A 49 -12.74 -13.39 -2.82
CA ALA A 49 -13.58 -12.73 -1.83
C ALA A 49 -12.90 -11.52 -1.17
N HIS A 50 -11.60 -11.27 -1.44
CA HIS A 50 -10.78 -10.28 -0.73
C HIS A 50 -10.91 -10.42 0.80
N SER A 51 -10.80 -11.64 1.31
CA SER A 51 -10.95 -11.99 2.73
C SER A 51 -9.78 -12.82 3.28
N SER A 52 -8.70 -12.96 2.52
CA SER A 52 -7.49 -13.69 2.92
C SER A 52 -6.91 -13.19 4.24
N ASN A 53 -6.98 -11.89 4.49
CA ASN A 53 -6.52 -11.23 5.71
C ASN A 53 -7.32 -11.57 6.98
N PHE A 54 -8.46 -12.27 6.87
CA PHE A 54 -9.19 -12.83 8.02
C PHE A 54 -8.75 -14.25 8.38
N LYS A 55 -7.94 -14.91 7.55
CA LYS A 55 -7.29 -16.17 7.89
C LYS A 55 -6.06 -15.91 8.77
N ASN A 56 -5.61 -16.97 9.45
CA ASN A 56 -4.33 -16.97 10.15
C ASN A 56 -3.19 -16.90 9.13
N ALA A 57 -2.01 -16.48 9.56
CA ALA A 57 -0.87 -16.24 8.67
C ALA A 57 -0.47 -17.50 7.87
N VAL A 58 -0.56 -18.66 8.52
CA VAL A 58 -0.24 -19.97 7.93
C VAL A 58 -1.35 -20.55 7.05
N ASP A 59 -2.58 -20.04 7.17
CA ASP A 59 -3.75 -20.53 6.43
C ASP A 59 -4.04 -19.72 5.15
N MET A 60 -3.27 -18.67 4.89
CA MET A 60 -3.40 -17.85 3.69
C MET A 60 -2.77 -18.53 2.49
N CYS A 61 -3.49 -18.63 1.36
CA CYS A 61 -2.95 -19.22 0.13
C CYS A 61 -1.72 -18.47 -0.41
N ILE A 62 -1.82 -17.15 -0.56
CA ILE A 62 -0.67 -16.32 -0.92
C ILE A 62 -0.57 -15.24 0.16
N PRO A 63 0.38 -15.38 1.10
CA PRO A 63 0.48 -14.47 2.24
C PRO A 63 0.55 -13.01 1.80
N SER A 64 1.33 -12.66 0.77
CA SER A 64 1.43 -11.28 0.29
C SER A 64 0.08 -10.67 -0.13
N LEU A 65 -0.95 -11.43 -0.50
CA LEU A 65 -2.22 -10.86 -0.93
C LEU A 65 -3.10 -10.32 0.21
N TRP A 66 -2.67 -10.44 1.48
CA TRP A 66 -3.40 -9.88 2.62
C TRP A 66 -3.65 -8.37 2.47
N TYR A 67 -2.70 -7.62 1.89
CA TYR A 67 -2.82 -6.17 1.77
C TYR A 67 -3.83 -5.76 0.71
N ILE A 68 -3.92 -6.49 -0.41
CA ILE A 68 -4.91 -6.21 -1.46
C ILE A 68 -6.32 -6.43 -0.91
N ALA A 69 -6.51 -7.48 -0.10
CA ALA A 69 -7.76 -7.70 0.62
C ALA A 69 -8.08 -6.53 1.57
N CYS A 70 -7.11 -6.08 2.38
CA CYS A 70 -7.27 -4.91 3.24
C CYS A 70 -7.63 -3.64 2.45
N GLU A 71 -6.92 -3.36 1.36
CA GLU A 71 -7.13 -2.17 0.53
C GLU A 71 -8.54 -2.16 -0.06
N TYR A 72 -9.01 -3.31 -0.55
CA TYR A 72 -10.37 -3.44 -1.09
C TYR A 72 -11.42 -3.21 0.01
N GLN A 73 -11.24 -3.79 1.18
CA GLN A 73 -12.15 -3.62 2.33
C GLN A 73 -12.21 -2.16 2.81
N ILE A 74 -11.05 -1.50 2.95
CA ILE A 74 -10.98 -0.08 3.34
C ILE A 74 -11.59 0.80 2.26
N PHE A 75 -11.36 0.49 0.98
CA PHE A 75 -11.97 1.23 -0.12
C PHE A 75 -13.50 1.25 -0.04
N LEU A 76 -14.13 0.10 0.24
CA LEU A 76 -15.58 0.03 0.40
C LEU A 76 -16.07 0.95 1.54
N GLY A 77 -15.35 0.97 2.67
CA GLY A 77 -15.66 1.88 3.78
C GLY A 77 -15.46 3.36 3.40
N VAL A 78 -14.35 3.68 2.74
CA VAL A 78 -13.99 5.05 2.33
C VAL A 78 -15.04 5.66 1.39
N ILE A 79 -15.68 4.87 0.49
CA ILE A 79 -16.74 5.38 -0.39
C ILE A 79 -17.87 6.05 0.42
N VAL A 80 -18.26 5.45 1.55
CA VAL A 80 -19.33 6.00 2.41
C VAL A 80 -18.92 7.36 2.98
N PHE A 81 -17.68 7.46 3.45
CA PHE A 81 -17.16 8.72 4.00
C PHE A 81 -16.93 9.79 2.93
N VAL A 82 -16.49 9.41 1.73
CA VAL A 82 -16.35 10.34 0.60
C VAL A 82 -17.72 10.86 0.16
N PHE A 83 -18.74 10.00 0.11
CA PHE A 83 -20.12 10.43 -0.16
C PHE A 83 -20.62 11.41 0.91
N LEU A 84 -20.36 11.10 2.20
CA LEU A 84 -20.72 11.99 3.31
C LEU A 84 -19.98 13.33 3.22
N LEU A 85 -18.69 13.33 2.89
CA LEU A 85 -17.86 14.51 2.71
C LEU A 85 -18.36 15.39 1.56
N ALA A 86 -18.82 14.78 0.45
CA ALA A 86 -19.39 15.49 -0.68
C ALA A 86 -20.74 16.15 -0.36
N ARG A 87 -21.56 15.55 0.52
CA ARG A 87 -22.89 16.09 0.88
C ARG A 87 -22.86 17.03 2.08
N LYS A 88 -22.10 16.69 3.11
CA LYS A 88 -22.00 17.40 4.39
C LYS A 88 -20.53 17.46 4.83
N PRO A 89 -19.74 18.43 4.33
CA PRO A 89 -18.29 18.42 4.47
C PRO A 89 -17.81 18.41 5.94
N VAL A 90 -18.45 19.20 6.81
CA VAL A 90 -18.10 19.26 8.24
C VAL A 90 -18.31 17.89 8.90
N LEU A 91 -19.47 17.27 8.66
CA LEU A 91 -19.77 15.96 9.22
C LEU A 91 -18.83 14.88 8.64
N GLY A 92 -18.55 14.91 7.34
CA GLY A 92 -17.61 14.00 6.69
C GLY A 92 -16.20 14.08 7.29
N VAL A 93 -15.68 15.29 7.52
CA VAL A 93 -14.37 15.50 8.16
C VAL A 93 -14.38 14.96 9.60
N ILE A 94 -15.40 15.31 10.39
CA ILE A 94 -15.52 14.84 11.78
C ILE A 94 -15.57 13.31 11.83
N SER A 95 -16.38 12.68 10.97
CA SER A 95 -16.48 11.21 10.91
C SER A 95 -15.17 10.54 10.49
N LEU A 96 -14.45 11.11 9.51
CA LEU A 96 -13.14 10.62 9.09
C LEU A 96 -12.08 10.72 10.19
N VAL A 97 -12.03 11.87 10.89
CA VAL A 97 -11.12 12.06 12.02
C VAL A 97 -11.46 11.10 13.16
N ALA A 98 -12.75 10.94 13.48
CA ALA A 98 -13.21 10.03 14.52
C ALA A 98 -12.83 8.57 14.22
N ILE A 99 -13.03 8.08 12.99
CA ILE A 99 -12.67 6.70 12.64
C ILE A 99 -11.15 6.49 12.58
N GLY A 100 -10.39 7.50 12.15
CA GLY A 100 -8.93 7.48 12.20
C GLY A 100 -8.40 7.39 13.63
N LEU A 101 -8.94 8.21 14.54
CA LEU A 101 -8.59 8.16 15.97
C LEU A 101 -8.99 6.83 16.61
N ALA A 102 -10.19 6.33 16.32
CA ALA A 102 -10.65 5.03 16.79
C ALA A 102 -9.73 3.90 16.33
N ALA A 103 -9.24 3.95 15.08
CA ALA A 103 -8.27 2.99 14.57
C ALA A 103 -6.92 3.06 15.30
N CYS A 104 -6.38 4.26 15.54
CA CYS A 104 -5.16 4.44 16.34
C CYS A 104 -5.32 3.87 17.75
N ILE A 105 -6.43 4.20 18.42
CA ILE A 105 -6.73 3.74 19.78
C ILE A 105 -6.88 2.21 19.79
N ALA A 106 -7.59 1.63 18.82
CA ALA A 106 -7.77 0.19 18.72
C ALA A 106 -6.42 -0.53 18.57
N VAL A 107 -5.53 -0.04 17.71
CA VAL A 107 -4.18 -0.63 17.55
C VAL A 107 -3.36 -0.49 18.84
N GLY A 108 -3.33 0.70 19.44
CA GLY A 108 -2.61 0.93 20.70
C GLY A 108 -3.12 0.05 21.84
N ALA A 109 -4.44 -0.08 21.96
CA ALA A 109 -5.07 -0.93 22.96
C ALA A 109 -4.75 -2.42 22.73
N GLN A 110 -4.75 -2.90 21.48
CA GLN A 110 -4.37 -4.27 21.16
C GLN A 110 -2.93 -4.57 21.58
N VAL A 111 -2.00 -3.65 21.33
CA VAL A 111 -0.60 -3.80 21.75
C VAL A 111 -0.48 -3.76 23.27
N PHE A 112 -1.15 -2.82 23.93
CA PHE A 112 -1.09 -2.68 25.39
C PHE A 112 -1.65 -3.90 26.12
N ILE A 113 -2.83 -4.38 25.72
CA ILE A 113 -3.52 -5.50 26.38
C ILE A 113 -2.78 -6.82 26.18
N ASN A 114 -2.33 -7.10 24.95
CA ASN A 114 -1.71 -8.39 24.62
C ASN A 114 -0.18 -8.37 24.71
N SER A 115 0.40 -7.21 25.04
CA SER A 115 1.85 -7.00 25.09
C SER A 115 2.58 -7.38 23.81
N PHE A 116 1.96 -7.13 22.64
CA PHE A 116 2.57 -7.48 21.35
C PHE A 116 3.87 -6.72 21.10
N GLU A 117 4.78 -7.36 20.38
CA GLU A 117 6.03 -6.74 19.94
C GLU A 117 5.76 -5.75 18.79
N PRO A 118 6.58 -4.70 18.65
CA PRO A 118 6.49 -3.80 17.51
C PRO A 118 6.75 -4.60 16.22
N LEU A 119 6.04 -4.32 15.13
CA LEU A 119 6.26 -5.00 13.85
C LEU A 119 6.75 -4.00 12.80
N PRO A 120 7.74 -4.35 11.96
CA PRO A 120 8.51 -5.61 11.96
C PRO A 120 9.65 -5.61 12.99
N TYR A 121 9.69 -6.62 13.86
CA TYR A 121 10.79 -6.88 14.79
C TYR A 121 11.43 -8.22 14.43
N THR A 122 12.73 -8.22 14.16
CA THR A 122 13.44 -9.39 13.63
C THR A 122 14.21 -10.17 14.68
N HIS A 123 14.41 -9.59 15.87
CA HIS A 123 15.09 -10.22 17.02
C HIS A 123 14.11 -10.71 18.08
N THR A 124 13.00 -11.33 17.66
CA THR A 124 12.02 -11.90 18.59
C THR A 124 12.53 -13.17 19.23
N THR A 125 12.37 -13.28 20.55
CA THR A 125 12.54 -14.53 21.29
C THR A 125 11.21 -15.29 21.45
N ASP A 126 10.09 -14.65 21.12
CA ASP A 126 8.74 -15.20 21.20
C ASP A 126 8.06 -15.11 19.82
N LEU A 127 8.31 -16.14 19.01
CA LEU A 127 7.74 -16.27 17.67
C LEU A 127 6.20 -16.28 17.70
N GLN A 128 5.59 -16.91 18.72
CA GLN A 128 4.12 -17.00 18.81
C GLN A 128 3.51 -15.62 19.01
N LYS A 129 4.08 -14.81 19.90
CA LYS A 129 3.61 -13.46 20.15
C LYS A 129 3.78 -12.56 18.91
N THR A 130 4.88 -12.71 18.18
CA THR A 130 5.11 -12.01 16.91
C THR A 130 4.07 -12.40 15.85
N LEU A 131 3.80 -13.70 15.69
CA LEU A 131 2.79 -14.19 14.74
C LEU A 131 1.39 -13.71 15.09
N LEU A 132 1.00 -13.76 16.37
CA LEU A 132 -0.28 -13.25 16.83
C LEU A 132 -0.40 -11.74 16.63
N GLY A 133 0.65 -10.96 16.91
CA GLY A 133 0.68 -9.53 16.61
C GLY A 133 0.50 -9.26 15.11
N HIS A 134 1.15 -10.06 14.27
CA HIS A 134 1.02 -9.97 12.82
C HIS A 134 -0.42 -10.24 12.37
N GLU A 135 -1.04 -11.30 12.89
CA GLU A 135 -2.39 -11.73 12.54
C GLU A 135 -3.49 -10.79 13.06
N LYS A 136 -3.33 -10.27 14.28
CA LYS A 136 -4.35 -9.46 14.96
C LYS A 136 -4.25 -7.97 14.65
N ILE A 137 -3.04 -7.47 14.31
CA ILE A 137 -2.82 -6.05 14.05
C ILE A 137 -2.35 -5.83 12.61
N TYR A 138 -1.24 -6.45 12.21
CA TYR A 138 -0.53 -6.04 11.00
C TYR A 138 -1.33 -6.31 9.72
N ILE A 139 -1.90 -7.51 9.59
CA ILE A 139 -2.69 -7.89 8.42
C ILE A 139 -4.15 -7.42 8.50
N LYS A 140 -4.57 -6.74 9.57
CA LYS A 140 -5.95 -6.28 9.72
C LYS A 140 -6.16 -4.89 9.12
N PRO A 141 -7.34 -4.60 8.54
CA PRO A 141 -7.62 -3.31 7.90
C PRO A 141 -7.50 -2.14 8.87
N VAL A 142 -7.91 -2.33 10.13
CA VAL A 142 -7.97 -1.29 11.16
C VAL A 142 -6.65 -0.54 11.27
N GLY A 143 -5.52 -1.25 11.30
CA GLY A 143 -4.23 -0.60 11.42
C GLY A 143 -3.84 0.23 10.20
N HIS A 144 -4.43 0.00 9.03
CA HIS A 144 -4.10 0.72 7.80
C HIS A 144 -5.08 1.86 7.50
N SER A 145 -6.28 1.84 8.10
CA SER A 145 -7.32 2.85 7.88
C SER A 145 -6.86 4.29 8.09
N THR A 146 -5.91 4.53 9.00
CA THR A 146 -5.38 5.88 9.29
C THR A 146 -4.71 6.52 8.08
N ALA A 147 -3.95 5.75 7.29
CA ALA A 147 -3.33 6.24 6.07
C ALA A 147 -4.37 6.63 5.01
N PHE A 148 -5.45 5.86 4.89
CA PHE A 148 -6.56 6.17 3.97
C PHE A 148 -7.33 7.41 4.41
N VAL A 149 -7.61 7.56 5.71
CA VAL A 149 -8.23 8.76 6.27
C VAL A 149 -7.40 10.00 5.95
N VAL A 150 -6.09 9.96 6.20
CA VAL A 150 -5.18 11.07 5.86
C VAL A 150 -5.17 11.35 4.36
N GLY A 151 -5.13 10.31 3.52
CA GLY A 151 -5.18 10.47 2.06
C GLY A 151 -6.46 11.17 1.57
N VAL A 152 -7.63 10.79 2.09
CA VAL A 152 -8.91 11.42 1.75
C VAL A 152 -8.96 12.87 2.22
N LEU A 153 -8.54 13.14 3.46
CA LEU A 153 -8.50 14.50 4.00
C LEU A 153 -7.50 15.38 3.24
N ALA A 154 -6.33 14.85 2.89
CA ALA A 154 -5.33 15.55 2.09
C ALA A 154 -5.88 15.89 0.70
N ALA A 155 -6.57 14.96 0.03
CA ALA A 155 -7.21 15.20 -1.24
C ALA A 155 -8.31 16.28 -1.15
N TYR A 156 -9.12 16.25 -0.09
CA TYR A 156 -10.13 17.28 0.17
C TYR A 156 -9.51 18.66 0.43
N CYS A 157 -8.47 18.73 1.25
CA CYS A 157 -7.71 19.96 1.48
C CYS A 157 -7.09 20.48 0.19
N PHE A 158 -6.50 19.62 -0.64
CA PHE A 158 -5.94 20.02 -1.92
C PHE A 158 -7.00 20.60 -2.86
N HIS A 159 -8.17 19.96 -2.94
CA HIS A 159 -9.27 20.46 -3.77
C HIS A 159 -9.74 21.85 -3.33
N LYS A 160 -9.83 22.10 -2.02
CA LYS A 160 -10.31 23.36 -1.45
C LYS A 160 -9.26 24.49 -1.44
N TYR A 161 -7.98 24.14 -1.27
CA TYR A 161 -6.89 25.09 -0.98
C TYR A 161 -5.78 25.07 -2.04
N ARG A 162 -6.10 24.68 -3.27
CA ARG A 162 -5.14 24.55 -4.39
C ARG A 162 -4.28 25.80 -4.64
N GLY A 163 -4.82 27.00 -4.39
CA GLY A 163 -4.13 28.28 -4.61
C GLY A 163 -3.40 28.85 -3.39
N VAL A 164 -3.39 28.16 -2.25
CA VAL A 164 -2.78 28.69 -1.03
C VAL A 164 -1.26 28.69 -1.14
N LYS A 165 -0.65 29.86 -0.91
CA LYS A 165 0.80 30.02 -0.78
C LYS A 165 1.17 30.08 0.70
N PHE A 166 2.06 29.19 1.11
CA PHE A 166 2.57 29.15 2.47
C PHE A 166 3.74 30.12 2.65
N GLY A 167 3.80 30.76 3.82
CA GLY A 167 4.94 31.59 4.21
C GLY A 167 6.20 30.76 4.49
N LYS A 168 7.35 31.44 4.56
CA LYS A 168 8.67 30.81 4.77
C LYS A 168 8.71 29.93 6.04
N TRP A 169 8.11 30.39 7.13
CA TRP A 169 8.07 29.65 8.40
C TRP A 169 7.22 28.39 8.33
N THR A 170 6.06 28.43 7.65
CA THR A 170 5.22 27.25 7.46
C THR A 170 5.93 26.19 6.63
N HIS A 171 6.70 26.60 5.61
CA HIS A 171 7.56 25.70 4.85
C HIS A 171 8.62 25.03 5.74
N ILE A 172 9.39 25.84 6.47
CA ILE A 172 10.46 25.32 7.35
C ILE A 172 9.88 24.34 8.37
N LEU A 173 8.79 24.72 9.05
CA LEU A 173 8.14 23.87 10.05
C LEU A 173 7.56 22.61 9.41
N GLY A 174 6.82 22.71 8.32
CA GLY A 174 6.20 21.56 7.67
C GLY A 174 7.24 20.56 7.14
N TRP A 175 8.32 21.02 6.53
CA TRP A 175 9.43 20.15 6.11
C TRP A 175 10.14 19.52 7.30
N SER A 176 10.47 20.31 8.32
CA SER A 176 11.16 19.81 9.52
C SER A 176 10.34 18.75 10.24
N VAL A 177 9.04 19.00 10.44
CA VAL A 177 8.11 18.05 11.07
C VAL A 177 7.95 16.80 10.22
N SER A 178 7.80 16.93 8.90
CA SER A 178 7.62 15.77 8.00
C SER A 178 8.86 14.89 7.95
N VAL A 179 10.05 15.49 7.85
CA VAL A 179 11.33 14.77 7.86
C VAL A 179 11.55 14.13 9.22
N ALA A 180 11.34 14.85 10.32
CA ALA A 180 11.48 14.31 11.67
C ALA A 180 10.52 13.15 11.92
N ALA A 181 9.26 13.26 11.52
CA ALA A 181 8.28 12.19 11.63
C ALA A 181 8.68 10.96 10.81
N GLY A 182 9.07 11.15 9.54
CA GLY A 182 9.53 10.07 8.67
C GLY A 182 10.76 9.34 9.22
N LEU A 183 11.78 10.09 9.65
CA LEU A 183 12.99 9.53 10.26
C LEU A 183 12.66 8.80 11.57
N THR A 184 11.81 9.37 12.43
CA THR A 184 11.42 8.73 13.69
C THR A 184 10.75 7.39 13.45
N VAL A 185 9.81 7.31 12.50
CA VAL A 185 9.14 6.05 12.16
C VAL A 185 10.13 4.99 11.67
N VAL A 186 11.16 5.36 10.90
CA VAL A 186 12.14 4.39 10.38
C VAL A 186 13.16 4.00 11.47
N TYR A 187 13.76 4.96 12.15
CA TYR A 187 14.89 4.73 13.05
C TYR A 187 14.48 4.19 14.42
N VAL A 188 13.24 4.38 14.87
CA VAL A 188 12.77 3.74 16.12
C VAL A 188 12.80 2.23 16.01
N ILE A 189 12.43 1.66 14.86
CA ILE A 189 12.52 0.20 14.62
C ILE A 189 13.97 -0.25 14.57
N PHE A 190 14.85 0.53 13.95
CA PHE A 190 16.29 0.24 13.93
C PHE A 190 16.86 0.18 15.36
N ASP A 191 16.56 1.18 16.20
CA ASP A 191 17.02 1.25 17.59
C ASP A 191 16.48 0.06 18.41
N TRP A 192 15.22 -0.32 18.19
CA TRP A 192 14.60 -1.52 18.79
C TRP A 192 15.35 -2.81 18.47
N ASN A 193 15.71 -3.01 17.21
CA ASN A 193 16.42 -4.22 16.79
C ASN A 193 17.86 -4.27 17.31
N HIS A 194 18.46 -3.14 17.69
CA HIS A 194 19.81 -3.07 18.26
C HIS A 194 19.84 -3.15 19.78
N LYS A 195 18.96 -2.41 20.47
CA LYS A 195 18.97 -2.25 21.92
C LYS A 195 18.05 -3.23 22.65
N GLY A 196 17.13 -3.88 21.94
CA GLY A 196 16.12 -4.77 22.53
C GLY A 196 14.82 -4.05 22.90
N SER A 197 14.08 -4.59 23.86
CA SER A 197 12.71 -4.17 24.16
C SER A 197 12.61 -2.79 24.83
N TYR A 198 11.54 -2.06 24.53
CA TYR A 198 11.17 -0.79 25.17
C TYR A 198 9.96 -1.02 26.09
N SER A 199 9.63 -0.02 26.90
CA SER A 199 8.45 -0.10 27.77
C SER A 199 7.18 -0.32 26.94
N LEU A 200 6.26 -1.14 27.47
CA LEU A 200 4.99 -1.45 26.83
C LEU A 200 4.20 -0.19 26.46
N ALA A 201 4.29 0.86 27.27
CA ALA A 201 3.68 2.16 26.98
C ALA A 201 4.24 2.78 25.69
N TRP A 202 5.56 2.82 25.54
CA TRP A 202 6.21 3.31 24.31
C TRP A 202 5.87 2.46 23.09
N THR A 203 5.86 1.13 23.23
CA THR A 203 5.42 0.20 22.17
C THR A 203 4.00 0.48 21.71
N SER A 204 3.10 0.70 22.65
CA SER A 204 1.68 0.92 22.36
C SER A 204 1.44 2.27 21.68
N VAL A 205 2.12 3.33 22.15
CA VAL A 205 2.06 4.66 21.54
C VAL A 205 2.64 4.63 20.12
N TYR A 206 3.79 3.98 19.94
CA TYR A 206 4.41 3.85 18.62
C TYR A 206 3.51 3.06 17.66
N ALA A 207 2.99 1.91 18.08
CA ALA A 207 2.09 1.09 17.26
C ALA A 207 0.83 1.87 16.85
N ALA A 208 0.24 2.66 17.75
CA ALA A 208 -0.93 3.48 17.48
C ALA A 208 -0.67 4.62 16.48
N THR A 209 0.54 5.21 16.49
CA THR A 209 0.78 6.51 15.83
C THR A 209 1.70 6.46 14.63
N HIS A 210 2.60 5.47 14.49
CA HIS A 210 3.63 5.47 13.44
C HIS A 210 3.06 5.56 12.01
N ARG A 211 1.97 4.83 11.72
CA ARG A 211 1.32 4.87 10.39
C ARG A 211 0.65 6.20 10.11
N LEU A 212 0.04 6.80 11.13
CA LEU A 212 -0.55 8.13 11.06
C LEU A 212 0.54 9.19 10.81
N ALA A 213 1.63 9.14 11.57
CA ALA A 213 2.77 10.05 11.44
C ALA A 213 3.40 9.95 10.04
N TRP A 214 3.62 8.73 9.54
CA TRP A 214 4.12 8.49 8.19
C TRP A 214 3.17 9.05 7.12
N ALA A 215 1.87 8.78 7.25
CA ALA A 215 0.88 9.28 6.30
C ALA A 215 0.79 10.82 6.29
N LEU A 216 0.86 11.47 7.45
CA LEU A 216 0.85 12.93 7.57
C LEU A 216 2.12 13.56 6.98
N ALA A 217 3.29 12.95 7.22
CA ALA A 217 4.55 13.39 6.63
C ALA A 217 4.48 13.34 5.09
N LEU A 218 3.97 12.25 4.52
CA LEU A 218 3.78 12.14 3.07
C LEU A 218 2.70 13.09 2.54
N ALA A 219 1.62 13.31 3.29
CA ALA A 219 0.55 14.23 2.90
C ALA A 219 1.07 15.68 2.75
N TRP A 220 1.96 16.12 3.64
CA TRP A 220 2.62 17.42 3.50
C TRP A 220 3.45 17.50 2.21
N VAL A 221 4.32 16.50 1.97
CA VAL A 221 5.15 16.45 0.75
C VAL A 221 4.29 16.52 -0.50
N ILE A 222 3.24 15.69 -0.57
CA ILE A 222 2.31 15.65 -1.71
C ILE A 222 1.61 17.00 -1.89
N PHE A 223 1.11 17.61 -0.83
CA PHE A 223 0.37 18.88 -0.89
C PHE A 223 1.25 20.02 -1.40
N VAL A 224 2.47 20.16 -0.87
CA VAL A 224 3.39 21.24 -1.26
C VAL A 224 3.95 21.03 -2.68
N CYS A 225 4.20 19.78 -3.10
CA CYS A 225 4.56 19.48 -4.48
C CYS A 225 3.42 19.80 -5.45
N SER A 226 2.19 19.40 -5.10
CA SER A 226 1.00 19.60 -5.96
C SER A 226 0.57 21.06 -6.08
N THR A 227 0.94 21.91 -5.12
CA THR A 227 0.74 23.38 -5.18
C THR A 227 1.91 24.12 -5.83
N GLY A 228 2.93 23.41 -6.34
CA GLY A 228 4.09 24.00 -7.02
C GLY A 228 5.08 24.71 -6.09
N GLN A 229 4.96 24.53 -4.77
CA GLN A 229 5.76 25.26 -3.78
C GLN A 229 7.01 24.49 -3.32
N ALA A 230 7.28 23.32 -3.90
CA ALA A 230 8.46 22.50 -3.64
C ALA A 230 9.22 22.19 -4.93
N ALA A 231 9.72 23.22 -5.62
CA ALA A 231 10.30 23.09 -6.96
C ALA A 231 11.37 21.98 -7.08
N TRP A 232 12.30 21.90 -6.13
CA TRP A 232 13.36 20.89 -6.16
C TRP A 232 12.84 19.46 -5.97
N VAL A 233 11.99 19.26 -4.96
CA VAL A 233 11.40 17.93 -4.68
C VAL A 233 10.46 17.52 -5.81
N ASN A 234 9.66 18.44 -6.34
CA ASN A 234 8.78 18.18 -7.47
C ASN A 234 9.59 17.77 -8.71
N ARG A 235 10.71 18.45 -9.01
CA ARG A 235 11.60 18.08 -10.11
C ARG A 235 12.18 16.68 -9.94
N LEU A 236 12.57 16.29 -8.73
CA LEU A 236 13.08 14.94 -8.44
C LEU A 236 11.98 13.88 -8.60
N LEU A 237 10.79 14.11 -8.03
CA LEU A 237 9.69 13.14 -8.05
C LEU A 237 8.98 13.02 -9.41
N SER A 238 9.15 14.02 -10.29
CA SER A 238 8.61 14.03 -11.66
C SER A 238 9.59 13.54 -12.73
N LEU A 239 10.74 12.96 -12.33
CA LEU A 239 11.68 12.39 -13.30
C LEU A 239 11.05 11.24 -14.10
N ASP A 240 11.23 11.25 -15.42
CA ASP A 240 10.68 10.25 -16.34
C ASP A 240 11.11 8.82 -16.03
N VAL A 241 12.28 8.64 -15.40
CA VAL A 241 12.76 7.33 -14.95
C VAL A 241 11.77 6.64 -14.00
N PHE A 242 11.02 7.40 -13.20
CA PHE A 242 10.04 6.85 -12.26
C PHE A 242 8.72 6.47 -12.92
N VAL A 243 8.43 6.96 -14.13
CA VAL A 243 7.18 6.63 -14.84
C VAL A 243 7.01 5.13 -15.07
N PRO A 244 7.96 4.39 -15.70
CA PRO A 244 7.81 2.94 -15.88
C PRO A 244 7.79 2.18 -14.54
N LEU A 245 8.60 2.58 -13.56
CA LEU A 245 8.63 1.98 -12.21
C LEU A 245 7.28 2.11 -11.50
N SER A 246 6.67 3.30 -11.57
CA SER A 246 5.35 3.58 -10.98
C SER A 246 4.23 2.76 -11.63
N ARG A 247 4.32 2.51 -12.94
CA ARG A 247 3.33 1.70 -13.67
C ARG A 247 3.43 0.22 -13.31
N LEU A 248 4.63 -0.26 -13.01
CA LEU A 248 4.88 -1.64 -12.62
C LEU A 248 4.66 -1.91 -11.13
N THR A 249 4.40 -0.90 -10.31
CA THR A 249 4.35 -1.04 -8.83
C THR A 249 3.37 -2.12 -8.36
N TYR A 250 2.21 -2.25 -9.02
CA TYR A 250 1.23 -3.28 -8.67
C TYR A 250 1.71 -4.68 -9.07
N SER A 251 2.21 -4.84 -10.29
CA SER A 251 2.80 -6.10 -10.75
C SER A 251 4.03 -6.52 -9.92
N SER A 252 4.89 -5.57 -9.53
CA SER A 252 6.03 -5.85 -8.65
C SER A 252 5.59 -6.29 -7.26
N TYR A 253 4.51 -5.70 -6.73
CA TYR A 253 3.93 -6.11 -5.46
C TYR A 253 3.43 -7.56 -5.49
N LEU A 254 2.78 -7.97 -6.58
CA LEU A 254 2.28 -9.34 -6.74
C LEU A 254 3.42 -10.37 -6.86
N ILE A 255 4.45 -10.04 -7.63
CA ILE A 255 5.54 -10.97 -7.97
C ILE A 255 6.61 -11.07 -6.89
N GLN A 256 6.80 -10.02 -6.08
CA GLN A 256 7.94 -9.96 -5.14
C GLN A 256 8.09 -11.17 -4.23
N LEU A 257 6.98 -11.72 -3.71
CA LEU A 257 7.04 -12.87 -2.82
C LEU A 257 7.52 -14.14 -3.54
N LEU A 258 7.11 -14.36 -4.78
CA LEU A 258 7.56 -15.52 -5.57
C LEU A 258 9.07 -15.46 -5.83
N VAL A 259 9.61 -14.28 -6.15
CA VAL A 259 11.05 -14.11 -6.37
C VAL A 259 11.83 -14.38 -5.09
N MET A 260 11.36 -13.86 -3.95
CA MET A 260 12.00 -14.10 -2.66
C MET A 260 11.95 -15.58 -2.25
N VAL A 261 10.80 -16.23 -2.45
CA VAL A 261 10.63 -17.66 -2.16
C VAL A 261 11.46 -18.52 -3.10
N ALA A 262 11.62 -18.14 -4.38
CA ALA A 262 12.50 -18.85 -5.32
C ALA A 262 13.93 -18.94 -4.78
N LYS A 263 14.47 -17.81 -4.29
CA LYS A 263 15.81 -17.79 -3.70
C LYS A 263 15.88 -18.64 -2.43
N LEU A 264 14.89 -18.50 -1.55
CA LEU A 264 14.87 -19.23 -0.27
C LEU A 264 14.83 -20.75 -0.51
N THR A 265 14.01 -21.21 -1.45
CA THR A 265 13.83 -22.63 -1.75
C THR A 265 15.01 -23.24 -2.50
N ALA A 266 15.64 -22.48 -3.41
CA ALA A 266 16.82 -22.91 -4.16
C ALA A 266 18.10 -22.95 -3.31
N ALA A 267 18.10 -22.34 -2.13
CA ALA A 267 19.28 -22.27 -1.29
C ALA A 267 19.69 -23.63 -0.72
N ARG A 268 20.99 -23.95 -0.88
CA ARG A 268 21.58 -25.22 -0.43
C ARG A 268 22.49 -25.05 0.79
N GLN A 269 22.70 -23.82 1.22
CA GLN A 269 23.55 -23.46 2.34
C GLN A 269 22.89 -22.34 3.13
N SER A 270 23.25 -22.22 4.41
CA SER A 270 22.82 -21.09 5.24
C SER A 270 23.39 -19.78 4.69
N PHE A 271 22.59 -18.72 4.79
CA PHE A 271 23.03 -17.37 4.42
C PHE A 271 23.56 -16.64 5.65
N LEU A 272 24.63 -15.86 5.46
CA LEU A 272 25.11 -14.94 6.48
C LEU A 272 24.26 -13.67 6.47
N ILE A 273 23.73 -13.27 7.62
CA ILE A 273 23.02 -11.99 7.78
C ILE A 273 24.05 -10.90 8.10
N ALA A 274 24.83 -10.51 7.09
CA ALA A 274 25.73 -9.36 7.17
C ALA A 274 25.19 -8.21 6.32
N HIS A 275 25.46 -6.97 6.76
CA HIS A 275 24.95 -5.77 6.08
C HIS A 275 25.28 -5.73 4.59
N TRP A 276 26.51 -6.11 4.21
CA TRP A 276 26.92 -6.17 2.81
C TRP A 276 26.11 -7.18 1.99
N ASP A 277 25.93 -8.39 2.52
CA ASP A 277 25.13 -9.43 1.86
C ASP A 277 23.67 -9.00 1.73
N MET A 278 23.10 -8.35 2.75
CA MET A 278 21.73 -7.81 2.71
C MET A 278 21.57 -6.72 1.64
N VAL A 279 22.53 -5.80 1.49
CA VAL A 279 22.48 -4.76 0.46
C VAL A 279 22.60 -5.37 -0.94
N ARG A 280 23.54 -6.29 -1.14
CA ARG A 280 23.70 -7.02 -2.41
C ARG A 280 22.40 -7.74 -2.78
N ASP A 281 21.83 -8.46 -1.82
CA ASP A 281 20.61 -9.23 -2.00
C ASP A 281 19.40 -8.33 -2.29
N TYR A 282 19.27 -7.20 -1.58
CA TYR A 282 18.22 -6.21 -1.84
C TYR A 282 18.30 -5.65 -3.26
N CYS A 283 19.49 -5.23 -3.71
CA CYS A 283 19.68 -4.71 -5.06
C CYS A 283 19.37 -5.77 -6.13
N GLY A 284 19.88 -6.99 -5.96
CA GLY A 284 19.64 -8.10 -6.88
C GLY A 284 18.15 -8.48 -6.96
N HIS A 285 17.48 -8.61 -5.81
CA HIS A 285 16.05 -8.89 -5.76
C HIS A 285 15.23 -7.79 -6.40
N THR A 286 15.53 -6.53 -6.13
CA THR A 286 14.80 -5.39 -6.71
C THR A 286 14.84 -5.44 -8.23
N VAL A 287 16.02 -5.66 -8.82
CA VAL A 287 16.17 -5.77 -10.29
C VAL A 287 15.36 -6.96 -10.83
N LEU A 288 15.49 -8.15 -10.23
CA LEU A 288 14.74 -9.33 -10.66
C LEU A 288 13.24 -9.15 -10.54
N ILE A 289 12.76 -8.56 -9.44
CA ILE A 289 11.35 -8.27 -9.21
C ILE A 289 10.81 -7.36 -10.31
N TYR A 290 11.51 -6.29 -10.68
CA TYR A 290 11.04 -5.40 -11.75
C TYR A 290 11.07 -6.05 -13.15
N ILE A 291 12.05 -6.93 -13.43
CA ILE A 291 12.07 -7.71 -14.67
C ILE A 291 10.85 -8.63 -14.76
N PHE A 292 10.58 -9.42 -13.71
CA PHE A 292 9.43 -10.31 -13.71
C PHE A 292 8.09 -9.56 -13.59
N ALA A 293 8.06 -8.42 -12.91
CA ALA A 293 6.90 -7.53 -12.87
C ALA A 293 6.56 -6.99 -14.25
N TYR A 294 7.56 -6.63 -15.05
CA TYR A 294 7.36 -6.20 -16.43
C TYR A 294 6.73 -7.31 -17.28
N LEU A 295 7.25 -8.55 -17.19
CA LEU A 295 6.66 -9.70 -17.88
C LEU A 295 5.22 -9.95 -17.41
N PHE A 296 4.99 -9.97 -16.10
CA PHE A 296 3.66 -10.17 -15.54
C PHE A 296 2.68 -9.06 -15.95
N TYR A 297 3.14 -7.81 -16.00
CA TYR A 297 2.36 -6.69 -16.49
C TYR A 297 1.93 -6.90 -17.94
N LEU A 298 2.86 -7.29 -18.83
CA LEU A 298 2.56 -7.50 -20.25
C LEU A 298 1.55 -8.63 -20.48
N PHE A 299 1.70 -9.76 -19.78
CA PHE A 299 0.86 -10.95 -20.02
C PHE A 299 -0.45 -10.95 -19.24
N CYS A 300 -0.51 -10.30 -18.07
CA CYS A 300 -1.65 -10.40 -17.16
C CYS A 300 -2.33 -9.05 -16.95
N GLU A 301 -1.61 -8.02 -16.50
CA GLU A 301 -2.23 -6.74 -16.11
C GLU A 301 -2.68 -5.89 -17.32
N CYS A 302 -1.83 -5.77 -18.33
CA CYS A 302 -2.07 -4.94 -19.51
C CYS A 302 -3.31 -5.38 -20.31
N PRO A 303 -3.51 -6.69 -20.60
CA PRO A 303 -4.72 -7.15 -21.27
C PRO A 303 -5.99 -6.85 -20.47
N VAL A 304 -5.94 -6.99 -19.15
CA VAL A 304 -7.09 -6.71 -18.27
C VAL A 304 -7.43 -5.22 -18.28
N VAL A 305 -6.43 -4.34 -18.20
CA VAL A 305 -6.63 -2.89 -18.26
C VAL A 305 -7.20 -2.47 -19.61
N ASN A 306 -6.73 -3.07 -20.71
CA ASN A 306 -7.24 -2.76 -22.05
C ASN A 306 -8.68 -3.28 -22.24
N LEU A 307 -8.98 -4.47 -21.73
CA LEU A 307 -10.33 -5.02 -21.75
C LEU A 307 -11.31 -4.15 -20.94
N ASP A 308 -10.91 -3.71 -19.74
CA ASP A 308 -11.70 -2.81 -18.90
C ASP A 308 -12.03 -1.51 -19.64
N LYS A 309 -11.04 -0.90 -20.31
CA LYS A 309 -11.25 0.29 -21.15
C LYS A 309 -12.23 0.04 -22.30
N LEU A 310 -12.12 -1.10 -23.00
CA LEU A 310 -13.02 -1.44 -24.11
C LEU A 310 -14.47 -1.62 -23.63
N ILE A 311 -14.66 -2.31 -22.50
CA ILE A 311 -15.98 -2.52 -21.90
C ILE A 311 -16.58 -1.18 -21.48
N MET A 312 -15.83 -0.36 -20.75
CA MET A 312 -16.31 0.95 -20.28
C MET A 312 -16.63 1.89 -21.44
N ASN A 313 -15.82 1.90 -22.50
CA ASN A 313 -16.09 2.69 -23.70
C ASN A 313 -17.36 2.24 -24.43
N LYS A 314 -17.63 0.93 -24.47
CA LYS A 314 -18.85 0.39 -25.07
C LYS A 314 -20.10 0.78 -24.26
N ILE A 315 -20.03 0.68 -22.94
CA ILE A 315 -21.12 1.09 -22.04
C ILE A 315 -21.41 2.58 -22.21
N ARG A 316 -20.38 3.43 -22.20
CA ARG A 316 -20.54 4.89 -22.37
C ARG A 316 -21.13 5.30 -23.72
N ARG A 317 -20.87 4.52 -24.78
CA ARG A 317 -21.47 4.75 -26.11
C ARG A 317 -22.94 4.32 -26.21
N GLN A 318 -23.42 3.50 -25.28
CA GLN A 318 -24.80 3.03 -25.22
C GLN A 318 -25.71 3.93 -24.37
N GLU A 319 -25.14 4.88 -23.61
CA GLU A 319 -25.93 5.92 -22.94
C GLU A 319 -26.47 6.90 -24.00
N PRO A 320 -27.80 7.11 -24.09
CA PRO A 320 -28.35 8.14 -24.98
C PRO A 320 -27.81 9.51 -24.56
N PRO A 321 -27.62 10.46 -25.50
CA PRO A 321 -27.11 11.78 -25.16
C PRO A 321 -28.02 12.42 -24.12
N GLN A 322 -27.48 12.63 -22.92
CA GLN A 322 -28.14 13.44 -21.90
C GLN A 322 -28.17 14.87 -22.46
N GLN A 323 -29.35 15.32 -22.88
CA GLN A 323 -29.54 16.69 -23.35
C GLN A 323 -29.02 17.67 -22.32
N ASP A 324 -27.96 18.38 -22.70
CA ASP A 324 -27.35 19.48 -21.98
C ASP A 324 -28.40 20.49 -21.49
N LYS A 325 -28.61 20.56 -20.17
CA LYS A 325 -29.03 21.82 -19.53
C LYS A 325 -27.79 22.72 -19.41
N LYS A 326 -27.34 23.27 -20.54
CA LYS A 326 -26.38 24.40 -20.61
C LYS A 326 -27.18 25.69 -20.79
N LYS A 327 -27.49 26.34 -19.66
CA LYS A 327 -27.95 27.73 -19.44
C LYS A 327 -28.15 27.80 -17.92
N GLU A 328 -27.40 28.51 -17.09
CA GLU A 328 -26.63 29.73 -17.20
C GLU A 328 -25.46 29.65 -16.18
N LEU A 329 -24.23 29.93 -16.61
CA LEU A 329 -23.24 30.71 -15.85
C LEU A 329 -22.06 31.00 -16.77
N SER A 330 -22.30 31.86 -17.76
CA SER A 330 -21.23 32.61 -18.41
C SER A 330 -20.74 33.66 -17.42
N LEU A 331 -19.47 33.61 -17.06
CA LEU A 331 -18.62 34.75 -16.73
C LEU A 331 -17.16 34.27 -16.75
N ASP A 332 -16.39 34.85 -17.68
CA ASP A 332 -14.92 34.98 -17.79
C ASP A 332 -14.04 34.04 -16.97
N ASP A 333 -13.09 33.34 -17.60
CA ASP A 333 -11.94 34.05 -18.16
C ASP A 333 -11.08 33.11 -19.04
N SER A 334 -10.57 33.72 -20.11
CA SER A 334 -9.59 33.20 -21.05
C SER A 334 -8.25 32.82 -20.39
N SER A 335 -7.78 31.59 -20.62
CA SER A 335 -6.36 31.32 -20.86
C SER A 335 -6.19 29.99 -21.59
N GLU A 336 -5.85 30.09 -22.87
CA GLU A 336 -5.25 29.01 -23.65
C GLU A 336 -3.92 28.59 -23.00
N GLY A 337 -3.67 27.28 -22.97
CA GLY A 337 -2.46 26.71 -22.39
C GLY A 337 -2.42 25.19 -22.47
N ASP A 338 -2.23 24.69 -23.68
CA ASP A 338 -1.61 23.40 -24.07
C ASP A 338 -1.86 22.17 -23.19
N ASP A 339 -2.84 21.37 -23.64
CA ASP A 339 -2.98 19.95 -23.32
C ASP A 339 -1.84 19.14 -23.97
N HIS A 340 -0.74 18.97 -23.25
CA HIS A 340 0.28 17.97 -23.55
C HIS A 340 0.63 17.17 -22.29
N CYS A 341 -0.32 16.41 -21.75
CA CYS A 341 -0.04 15.49 -20.63
C CYS A 341 -0.88 14.21 -20.67
N CYS A 342 -0.95 13.57 -21.85
CA CYS A 342 -1.55 12.25 -22.00
C CYS A 342 -0.91 11.44 -23.15
N ARG A 343 0.42 11.44 -23.29
CA ARG A 343 1.17 10.43 -24.06
C ARG A 343 2.60 10.28 -23.52
N LEU A 344 2.79 9.22 -22.75
CA LEU A 344 3.93 8.28 -22.69
C LEU A 344 4.07 7.69 -21.30
#